data_AF-A0A399PV22-F1
#
_entry.id   AF-A0A399PV22-F1
#
_cell.length_a   1.000
_cell.length_b   1.000
_cell.length_c   1.000
_cell.angle_alpha   90.00
_cell.angle_beta   90.00
_cell.angle_gamma   90.00
#
_symmetry.space_group_name_H-M   'P 1'
#
loop_
_entity.id
_entity.type
_entity.pdbx_description
1 polymer ?
#
loop_
_entity_poly.entity_id
_entity_poly.type
_entity_poly.pdbx_seq_one_letter_code
_entity_poly.pdbx_strand_id
1 'polypeptide(L)'
;AGSAPAAPGAPARGFVGSRVDDFLAPELDPDAAPPQSVVRIPLPRLVGAVLLSAPTVVLVLFVAVGIPLIVRFEAWYLLVPLLPTLLGSAGFFVRRITRSLRYSVAGTPDGVRVGFGLLSTSNDTIPPGRIHAVEVVQPLLWRAAGWWEIRITRASHSSSPGAAGQQNTSILPVGDRRDVDRVLGLVLPDLVGDQALALVAVGMTGRGGADDGFITSPRRARILKPFSWRRTGFAVDASAFLVRRGVMWRRLVIVPHARTQGVDLTQGPIDRRLDLVSVRAATVAGPVDTRLGAIDRATGIELSTRLVQAAVASARSDTSA
;
A
#
# COMPACT_ATOMS: atom_id res chain seq x y z
N ALA A 1 -8.93 62.09 28.71
CA ALA A 1 -9.50 60.76 29.00
C ALA A 1 -10.78 60.61 28.18
N GLY A 2 -10.88 59.58 27.34
CA GLY A 2 -12.03 59.39 26.45
C GLY A 2 -11.72 58.44 25.31
N SER A 3 -11.46 57.18 25.65
CA SER A 3 -11.23 56.03 24.78
C SER A 3 -12.41 55.76 23.85
N ALA A 4 -12.15 55.64 22.54
CA ALA A 4 -13.09 55.07 21.58
C ALA A 4 -13.19 53.54 21.77
N PRO A 5 -14.39 52.94 21.71
CA PRO A 5 -14.54 51.50 21.86
C PRO A 5 -14.17 50.77 20.56
N ALA A 6 -13.37 49.72 20.70
CA ALA A 6 -13.08 48.76 19.64
C ALA A 6 -14.34 47.93 19.33
N ALA A 7 -14.68 47.81 18.04
CA ALA A 7 -15.73 46.91 17.57
C ALA A 7 -15.23 45.44 17.58
N PRO A 8 -16.02 44.48 18.07
CA PRO A 8 -15.63 43.07 18.09
C PRO A 8 -16.05 42.32 16.81
N GLY A 9 -15.11 41.55 16.24
CA GLY A 9 -15.30 40.19 15.73
C GLY A 9 -16.22 39.91 14.53
N ALA A 10 -15.62 39.74 13.35
CA ALA A 10 -16.04 38.77 12.33
C ALA A 10 -14.76 38.00 11.91
N PRO A 11 -14.73 36.65 11.80
CA PRO A 11 -15.65 35.87 10.97
C PRO A 11 -16.00 34.47 11.53
N ALA A 12 -17.25 34.26 11.98
CA ALA A 12 -17.78 32.92 12.25
C ALA A 12 -18.95 32.52 11.33
N ARG A 13 -19.43 33.44 10.47
CA ARG A 13 -20.59 33.22 9.59
C ARG A 13 -20.27 32.45 8.30
N GLY A 14 -19.02 32.45 7.83
CA GLY A 14 -18.63 31.73 6.60
C GLY A 14 -18.57 30.21 6.75
N PHE A 15 -18.14 29.72 7.92
CA PHE A 15 -18.00 28.28 8.17
C PHE A 15 -19.34 27.60 8.50
N VAL A 16 -20.24 28.32 9.18
CA VAL A 16 -21.59 27.81 9.48
C VAL A 16 -22.47 27.89 8.24
N GLY A 17 -22.37 28.97 7.44
CA GLY A 17 -23.09 29.08 6.16
C GLY A 17 -22.71 27.96 5.20
N SER A 18 -21.41 27.74 4.97
CA SER A 18 -20.94 26.63 4.12
C SER A 18 -21.39 25.25 4.61
N ARG A 19 -21.43 25.01 5.93
CA ARG A 19 -21.96 23.76 6.48
C ARG A 19 -23.46 23.61 6.26
N VAL A 20 -24.24 24.67 6.44
CA VAL A 20 -25.70 24.66 6.24
C VAL A 20 -26.03 24.47 4.76
N ASP A 21 -25.28 25.11 3.87
CA ASP A 21 -25.43 24.94 2.41
C ASP A 21 -25.06 23.52 1.96
N ASP A 22 -24.06 22.89 2.57
CA ASP A 22 -23.66 21.49 2.31
C ASP A 22 -24.70 20.48 2.84
N PHE A 23 -25.39 20.81 3.94
CA PHE A 23 -26.50 20.01 4.48
C PHE A 23 -27.82 20.19 3.73
N LEU A 24 -28.01 21.33 3.07
CA LEU A 24 -29.20 21.64 2.26
C LEU A 24 -28.98 21.35 0.77
N ALA A 25 -27.76 20.99 0.36
CA ALA A 25 -27.47 20.56 -0.99
C ALA A 25 -28.31 19.30 -1.29
N PRO A 26 -29.16 19.32 -2.33
CA PRO A 26 -29.92 18.14 -2.73
C PRO A 26 -28.95 16.99 -2.99
N GLU A 27 -29.24 15.81 -2.44
CA GLU A 27 -28.42 14.60 -2.66
C GLU A 27 -28.13 14.45 -4.15
N LEU A 28 -26.87 14.62 -4.53
CA LEU A 28 -26.43 14.53 -5.91
C LEU A 28 -26.85 13.18 -6.47
N ASP A 29 -27.71 13.21 -7.48
CA ASP A 29 -28.20 12.06 -8.21
C ASP A 29 -27.03 11.12 -8.55
N PRO A 30 -27.04 9.86 -8.08
CA PRO A 30 -25.93 8.91 -8.25
C PRO A 30 -25.57 8.63 -9.71
N ASP A 31 -26.42 9.03 -10.66
CA ASP A 31 -26.22 8.89 -12.10
C ASP A 31 -25.74 10.19 -12.80
N ALA A 32 -25.62 11.32 -12.10
CA ALA A 32 -25.38 12.63 -12.71
C ALA A 32 -23.91 12.97 -13.07
N ALA A 33 -22.93 12.13 -12.69
CA ALA A 33 -21.55 12.30 -13.10
C ALA A 33 -20.97 10.97 -13.58
N PRO A 34 -20.60 10.81 -14.87
CA PRO A 34 -20.00 9.56 -15.34
C PRO A 34 -18.65 9.36 -14.60
N PRO A 35 -18.52 8.32 -13.76
CA PRO A 35 -17.29 8.07 -13.03
C PRO A 35 -16.19 7.72 -14.03
N GLN A 36 -15.26 8.66 -14.27
CA GLN A 36 -14.10 8.39 -15.09
C GLN A 36 -13.23 7.33 -14.39
N SER A 37 -13.16 6.17 -15.05
CA SER A 37 -12.38 4.97 -14.73
C SER A 37 -12.89 4.08 -13.58
N VAL A 38 -13.99 3.38 -13.84
CA VAL A 38 -14.40 2.19 -13.09
C VAL A 38 -13.50 1.01 -13.45
N VAL A 39 -12.52 0.66 -12.61
CA VAL A 39 -11.85 -0.65 -12.74
C VAL A 39 -12.77 -1.70 -12.11
N ARG A 40 -13.57 -2.36 -12.95
CA ARG A 40 -14.37 -3.52 -12.52
C ARG A 40 -13.46 -4.74 -12.49
N ILE A 41 -13.27 -5.33 -11.31
CA ILE A 41 -12.54 -6.59 -11.19
C ILE A 41 -13.45 -7.71 -11.68
N PRO A 42 -13.06 -8.47 -12.72
CA PRO A 42 -13.86 -9.60 -13.16
C PRO A 42 -13.87 -10.68 -12.07
N LEU A 43 -15.06 -11.19 -11.72
CA LEU A 43 -15.27 -12.30 -10.77
C LEU A 43 -14.28 -13.47 -10.91
N PRO A 44 -13.98 -13.99 -12.12
CA PRO A 44 -13.02 -15.09 -12.26
C PRO A 44 -11.60 -14.71 -11.81
N ARG A 45 -11.19 -13.45 -11.99
CA ARG A 45 -9.89 -12.96 -11.54
C ARG A 45 -9.83 -12.89 -10.02
N LEU A 46 -10.90 -12.46 -9.37
CA LEU A 46 -10.99 -12.43 -7.91
C LEU A 46 -10.93 -13.84 -7.30
N VAL A 47 -11.72 -14.77 -7.83
CA VAL A 47 -11.70 -16.17 -7.40
C VAL A 47 -10.32 -16.78 -7.64
N GLY A 48 -9.74 -16.55 -8.82
CA GLY A 48 -8.38 -16.96 -9.15
C GLY A 48 -7.34 -16.41 -8.18
N ALA A 49 -7.40 -15.13 -7.83
CA ALA A 49 -6.50 -14.51 -6.87
C ALA A 49 -6.58 -15.16 -5.47
N VAL A 50 -7.79 -15.49 -5.01
CA VAL A 50 -7.99 -16.20 -3.73
C VAL A 50 -7.44 -17.62 -3.81
N LEU A 51 -7.70 -18.34 -4.90
CA LEU A 51 -7.19 -19.71 -5.10
C LEU A 51 -5.66 -19.77 -5.19
N LEU A 52 -5.06 -18.81 -5.90
CA LEU A 52 -3.60 -18.64 -6.00
C LEU A 52 -3.01 -17.88 -4.82
N SER A 53 -3.73 -17.73 -3.70
CA SER A 53 -3.16 -17.17 -2.48
C SER A 53 -2.35 -18.24 -1.73
N ALA A 54 -1.24 -17.82 -1.09
CA ALA A 54 -0.38 -18.73 -0.33
C ALA A 54 -1.12 -19.63 0.67
N PRO A 55 -2.05 -19.15 1.52
CA PRO A 55 -2.76 -20.03 2.45
C PRO A 55 -3.62 -21.07 1.74
N THR A 56 -4.25 -20.75 0.60
CA THR A 56 -5.04 -21.70 -0.16
C THR A 56 -4.18 -22.81 -0.75
N VAL A 57 -3.04 -22.44 -1.34
CA VAL A 57 -2.11 -23.44 -1.90
C VAL A 57 -1.54 -24.34 -0.83
N VAL A 58 -1.19 -23.79 0.35
CA VAL A 58 -0.74 -24.60 1.49
C VAL A 58 -1.85 -25.55 1.96
N LEU A 59 -3.10 -25.07 2.06
CA LEU A 59 -4.23 -25.92 2.43
C LEU A 59 -4.43 -27.06 1.42
N VAL A 60 -4.45 -26.73 0.12
CA VAL A 60 -4.62 -27.73 -0.94
C VAL A 60 -3.47 -28.74 -0.93
N LEU A 61 -2.22 -28.28 -0.78
CA LEU A 61 -1.06 -29.17 -0.67
C LEU A 61 -1.15 -30.05 0.58
N PHE A 62 -1.59 -29.49 1.71
CA PHE A 62 -1.76 -30.23 2.95
C PHE A 62 -2.86 -31.30 2.84
N VAL A 63 -3.97 -31.00 2.17
CA VAL A 63 -5.02 -31.99 1.87
C VAL A 63 -4.52 -33.05 0.90
N ALA A 64 -3.87 -32.63 -0.20
CA ALA A 64 -3.46 -33.53 -1.28
C ALA A 64 -2.26 -34.42 -0.94
N VAL A 65 -1.35 -33.95 -0.09
CA VAL A 65 -0.12 -34.67 0.31
C VAL A 65 -0.18 -35.16 1.75
N GLY A 66 -0.68 -34.32 2.66
CA GLY A 66 -0.76 -34.65 4.08
C GLY A 66 -1.72 -35.80 4.35
N ILE A 67 -2.92 -35.81 3.75
CA ILE A 67 -3.89 -36.90 3.97
C ILE A 67 -3.35 -38.25 3.48
N PRO A 68 -2.80 -38.39 2.26
CA PRO A 68 -2.21 -39.66 1.84
C PRO A 68 -1.04 -40.12 2.72
N LEU A 69 -0.20 -39.21 3.21
CA LEU A 69 0.88 -39.56 4.14
C LEU A 69 0.31 -40.05 5.47
N ILE A 70 -0.70 -39.38 6.02
CA ILE A 70 -1.37 -39.79 7.25
C ILE A 70 -1.93 -41.21 7.12
N VAL A 71 -2.60 -41.49 6.00
CA VAL A 71 -3.14 -42.83 5.70
C VAL A 71 -2.01 -43.85 5.53
N ARG A 72 -0.94 -43.50 4.81
CA ARG A 72 0.19 -44.40 4.53
C ARG A 72 0.96 -44.82 5.79
N PHE A 73 1.11 -43.92 6.75
CA PHE A 73 1.84 -44.17 8.01
C PHE A 73 0.92 -44.59 9.16
N GLU A 74 -0.34 -44.91 8.87
CA GLU A 74 -1.36 -45.29 9.86
C GLU A 74 -1.54 -44.27 11.01
N ALA A 75 -1.20 -43.00 10.75
CA ALA A 75 -1.24 -41.93 11.73
C ALA A 75 -2.62 -41.28 11.84
N TRP A 76 -3.68 -42.08 11.79
CA TRP A 76 -5.08 -41.62 11.67
C TRP A 76 -5.50 -40.64 12.77
N TYR A 77 -4.86 -40.69 13.95
CA TYR A 77 -5.07 -39.74 15.04
C TYR A 77 -4.81 -38.28 14.64
N LEU A 78 -3.98 -38.02 13.60
CA LEU A 78 -3.75 -36.69 13.04
C LEU A 78 -4.95 -36.15 12.24
N LEU A 79 -5.93 -36.99 11.87
CA LEU A 79 -7.15 -36.55 11.19
C LEU A 79 -8.12 -35.84 12.15
N VAL A 80 -8.04 -36.10 13.45
CA VAL A 80 -8.90 -35.47 14.46
C VAL A 80 -8.68 -33.95 14.52
N PRO A 81 -7.45 -33.42 14.68
CA PRO A 81 -7.21 -31.97 14.62
C PRO A 81 -7.35 -31.39 13.20
N LEU A 82 -7.26 -32.22 12.16
CA LEU A 82 -7.40 -31.80 10.77
C LEU A 82 -8.80 -31.27 10.48
N LEU A 83 -9.85 -31.91 11.01
CA LEU A 83 -11.23 -31.54 10.72
C LEU A 83 -11.60 -30.13 11.23
N PRO A 84 -11.34 -29.75 12.50
CA PRO A 84 -11.49 -28.37 12.95
C PRO A 84 -10.62 -27.38 12.15
N THR A 85 -9.40 -27.77 11.78
CA THR A 85 -8.49 -26.93 10.98
C THR A 85 -9.07 -26.65 9.58
N LEU A 86 -9.65 -27.67 8.94
CA LEU A 86 -10.31 -27.54 7.64
C LEU A 86 -11.57 -26.67 7.74
N LEU A 87 -12.42 -26.89 8.75
CA LEU A 87 -13.60 -26.05 8.98
C LEU A 87 -13.22 -24.59 9.26
N GLY A 88 -12.22 -24.35 10.12
CA GLY A 88 -11.72 -23.01 10.41
C GLY A 88 -11.15 -22.32 9.17
N SER A 89 -10.42 -23.07 8.35
CA SER A 89 -9.91 -22.58 7.06
C SER A 89 -11.05 -22.25 6.10
N ALA A 90 -12.06 -23.09 5.97
CA ALA A 90 -13.23 -22.85 5.13
C ALA A 90 -13.97 -21.56 5.56
N GLY A 91 -14.19 -21.38 6.87
CA GLY A 91 -14.77 -20.14 7.41
C GLY A 91 -13.94 -18.90 7.11
N PHE A 92 -12.61 -18.99 7.21
CA PHE A 92 -11.68 -17.92 6.80
C PHE A 92 -11.82 -17.58 5.31
N PHE A 93 -11.88 -18.57 4.43
CA PHE A 93 -12.04 -18.36 2.99
C PHE A 93 -13.39 -17.76 2.63
N VAL A 94 -14.48 -18.26 3.21
CA VAL A 94 -15.82 -17.68 3.01
C VAL A 94 -15.84 -16.22 3.43
N ARG A 95 -15.34 -15.90 4.63
CA ARG A 95 -15.27 -14.51 5.11
C ARG A 95 -14.40 -13.64 4.21
N ARG A 96 -13.27 -14.16 3.71
CA ARG A 96 -12.38 -13.45 2.80
C ARG A 96 -13.01 -13.19 1.43
N ILE A 97 -13.67 -14.19 0.85
CA ILE A 97 -14.36 -14.10 -0.43
C ILE A 97 -15.53 -13.12 -0.33
N THR A 98 -16.43 -13.28 0.66
CA THR A 98 -17.59 -12.40 0.86
C THR A 98 -17.18 -10.94 1.09
N ARG A 99 -16.05 -10.69 1.78
CA ARG A 99 -15.49 -9.34 1.98
C ARG A 99 -14.84 -8.75 0.73
N SER A 100 -14.44 -9.59 -0.23
CA SER A 100 -13.76 -9.19 -1.46
C SER A 100 -14.68 -9.04 -2.68
N LEU A 101 -15.87 -9.64 -2.63
CA LEU A 101 -16.86 -9.57 -3.70
C LEU A 101 -17.56 -8.19 -3.66
N ARG A 102 -17.74 -7.56 -4.83
CA ARG A 102 -18.12 -6.13 -5.07
C ARG A 102 -17.01 -5.13 -4.68
N TYR A 103 -15.96 -5.09 -5.49
CA TYR A 103 -14.94 -4.07 -5.43
C TYR A 103 -15.09 -3.11 -6.62
N SER A 104 -15.28 -1.83 -6.35
CA SER A 104 -15.26 -0.78 -7.38
C SER A 104 -14.42 0.39 -6.92
N VAL A 105 -13.45 0.80 -7.74
CA VAL A 105 -12.77 2.09 -7.63
C VAL A 105 -13.39 3.02 -8.63
N ALA A 106 -13.80 4.19 -8.17
CA ALA A 106 -14.13 5.30 -9.04
C ALA A 106 -13.27 6.50 -8.62
N GLY A 107 -12.63 7.14 -9.59
CA GLY A 107 -12.08 8.48 -9.40
C GLY A 107 -13.23 9.47 -9.31
N THR A 108 -13.25 10.28 -8.25
CA THR A 108 -14.14 11.45 -8.11
C THR A 108 -13.31 12.73 -8.02
N PRO A 109 -13.85 13.90 -8.38
CA PRO A 109 -13.13 15.17 -8.29
C PRO A 109 -12.48 15.44 -6.93
N ASP A 110 -13.10 14.96 -5.84
CA ASP A 110 -12.62 15.14 -4.45
C ASP A 110 -11.80 13.96 -3.89
N GLY A 111 -11.53 12.94 -4.71
CA GLY A 111 -10.65 11.82 -4.36
C GLY A 111 -11.09 10.45 -4.87
N VAL A 112 -10.54 9.39 -4.28
CA VAL A 112 -10.79 8.01 -4.73
C VAL A 112 -11.89 7.38 -3.89
N ARG A 113 -13.03 7.06 -4.52
CA ARG A 113 -14.10 6.28 -3.89
C ARG A 113 -13.82 4.80 -4.07
N VAL A 114 -13.75 4.08 -2.95
CA VAL A 114 -13.62 2.62 -2.94
C VAL A 114 -14.87 2.02 -2.32
N GLY A 115 -15.64 1.30 -3.12
CA GLY A 115 -16.81 0.54 -2.67
C GLY A 115 -16.42 -0.92 -2.39
N PHE A 116 -16.84 -1.44 -1.24
CA PHE A 116 -16.68 -2.85 -0.87
C PHE A 116 -18.06 -3.53 -0.68
N GLY A 117 -18.17 -4.82 -1.01
CA GLY A 117 -19.10 -5.78 -0.41
C GLY A 117 -20.33 -6.22 -1.22
N LEU A 118 -20.52 -7.55 -1.34
CA LEU A 118 -21.76 -8.33 -1.21
C LEU A 118 -23.04 -7.66 -0.69
N LEU A 119 -23.03 -7.36 0.59
CA LEU A 119 -24.27 -7.22 1.36
C LEU A 119 -24.25 -5.93 2.20
N SER A 120 -23.11 -5.24 2.19
CA SER A 120 -22.85 -4.01 2.92
C SER A 120 -22.08 -3.08 2.00
N THR A 121 -22.71 -2.03 1.50
CA THR A 121 -22.08 -1.00 0.67
C THR A 121 -21.31 -0.03 1.57
N SER A 122 -20.06 -0.36 1.92
CA SER A 122 -19.17 0.61 2.58
C SER A 122 -18.50 1.44 1.50
N ASN A 123 -18.93 2.70 1.36
CA ASN A 123 -18.33 3.67 0.45
C ASN A 123 -17.37 4.56 1.25
N ASP A 124 -16.08 4.28 1.15
CA ASP A 124 -15.05 5.16 1.73
C ASP A 124 -14.54 6.10 0.63
N THR A 125 -14.77 7.40 0.79
CA THR A 125 -14.12 8.42 -0.04
C THR A 125 -12.80 8.81 0.62
N ILE A 126 -11.69 8.59 -0.07
CA ILE A 126 -10.36 8.93 0.44
C ILE A 126 -9.84 10.11 -0.41
N PRO A 127 -9.71 11.31 0.18
CA PRO A 127 -9.05 12.42 -0.49
C PRO A 127 -7.58 12.08 -0.77
N PRO A 128 -7.03 12.44 -1.93
CA PRO A 128 -5.67 12.08 -2.33
C PRO A 128 -4.62 12.65 -1.35
N GLY A 129 -4.90 13.81 -0.74
CA GLY A 129 -4.04 14.42 0.28
C GLY A 129 -3.88 13.61 1.57
N ARG A 130 -4.73 12.62 1.85
CA ARG A 130 -4.65 11.78 3.07
C ARG A 130 -3.83 10.49 2.88
N ILE A 131 -3.24 10.30 1.70
CA ILE A 131 -2.50 9.09 1.35
C ILE A 131 -1.01 9.36 1.55
N HIS A 132 -0.40 8.69 2.53
CA HIS A 132 0.99 8.94 2.93
C HIS A 132 2.00 7.99 2.28
N ALA A 133 1.57 6.77 1.97
CA ALA A 133 2.41 5.79 1.31
C ALA A 133 1.54 4.85 0.49
N VAL A 134 2.09 4.35 -0.62
CA VAL A 134 1.44 3.36 -1.48
C VAL A 134 2.37 2.16 -1.63
N GLU A 135 1.87 0.96 -1.40
CA GLU A 135 2.60 -0.29 -1.61
C GLU A 135 1.94 -1.09 -2.73
N VAL A 136 2.73 -1.43 -3.74
CA VAL A 136 2.35 -2.33 -4.83
C VAL A 136 3.01 -3.68 -4.59
N VAL A 137 2.20 -4.73 -4.47
CA VAL A 137 2.65 -6.09 -4.15
C VAL A 137 2.26 -7.06 -5.26
N GLN A 138 3.20 -7.91 -5.67
CA GLN A 138 2.93 -9.07 -6.50
C GLN A 138 3.39 -10.35 -5.78
N PRO A 139 2.44 -11.16 -5.29
CA PRO A 139 2.70 -12.49 -4.76
C PRO A 139 3.31 -13.43 -5.81
N LEU A 140 4.11 -14.41 -5.36
CA LEU A 140 4.81 -15.35 -6.25
C LEU A 140 3.86 -16.07 -7.22
N LEU A 141 2.76 -16.61 -6.70
CA LEU A 141 1.78 -17.39 -7.45
C LEU A 141 1.00 -16.54 -8.46
N TRP A 142 0.84 -15.24 -8.18
CA TRP A 142 0.15 -14.29 -9.06
C TRP A 142 1.03 -13.81 -10.23
N ARG A 143 2.34 -14.10 -10.20
CA ARG A 143 3.27 -13.66 -11.25
C ARG A 143 2.95 -14.23 -12.62
N ALA A 144 2.50 -15.47 -12.68
CA ALA A 144 2.12 -16.11 -13.94
C ALA A 144 0.90 -15.42 -14.57
N ALA A 145 -0.06 -15.02 -13.74
CA ALA A 145 -1.28 -14.33 -14.18
C ALA A 145 -1.10 -12.81 -14.32
N GLY A 146 0.05 -12.26 -13.93
CA GLY A 146 0.35 -10.82 -14.00
C GLY A 146 -0.45 -9.98 -13.00
N TRP A 147 -0.94 -10.56 -11.91
CA TRP A 147 -1.77 -9.83 -10.94
C TRP A 147 -0.95 -9.12 -9.87
N TRP A 148 -1.53 -8.02 -9.37
CA TRP A 148 -0.96 -7.10 -8.40
C TRP A 148 -2.03 -6.66 -7.39
N GLU A 149 -1.56 -6.30 -6.20
CA GLU A 149 -2.34 -5.70 -5.12
C GLU A 149 -1.77 -4.32 -4.80
N ILE A 150 -2.63 -3.33 -4.53
CA ILE A 150 -2.24 -2.00 -4.04
C ILE A 150 -2.78 -1.81 -2.63
N ARG A 151 -1.88 -1.39 -1.75
CA ARG A 151 -2.18 -1.00 -0.36
C ARG A 151 -1.76 0.44 -0.16
N ILE A 152 -2.41 1.12 0.77
CA ILE A 152 -2.10 2.50 1.12
C ILE A 152 -1.79 2.65 2.59
N THR A 153 -1.23 3.77 3.01
CA THR A 153 -1.29 4.19 4.41
C THR A 153 -2.05 5.50 4.44
N ARG A 154 -3.10 5.57 5.27
CA ARG A 154 -3.91 6.77 5.50
C ARG A 154 -3.69 7.28 6.91
N ALA A 155 -3.75 8.60 7.10
CA ALA A 155 -3.97 9.16 8.43
C ALA A 155 -5.40 8.85 8.88
N SER A 156 -5.57 7.91 9.82
CA SER A 156 -6.87 7.57 10.39
C SER A 156 -6.75 7.34 11.90
N HIS A 157 -7.63 7.99 12.66
CA HIS A 157 -7.69 7.93 14.11
C HIS A 157 -8.45 6.68 14.55
N SER A 158 -7.73 5.62 14.91
CA SER A 158 -8.12 4.61 15.92
C SER A 158 -7.17 3.41 15.86
N SER A 159 -5.97 3.57 16.41
CA SER A 159 -5.13 2.43 16.80
C SER A 159 -5.64 1.86 18.12
N SER A 160 -6.84 1.25 18.13
CA SER A 160 -7.27 0.42 19.26
C SER A 160 -6.96 -1.04 18.93
N PRO A 161 -5.95 -1.67 19.56
CA PRO A 161 -5.62 -3.07 19.34
C PRO A 161 -6.72 -3.93 19.97
N GLY A 162 -7.66 -4.42 19.16
CA GLY A 162 -8.73 -5.31 19.63
C GLY A 162 -10.09 -5.12 18.96
N ALA A 163 -10.33 -3.97 18.33
CA ALA A 163 -11.54 -3.79 17.54
C ALA A 163 -11.37 -4.47 16.17
N ALA A 164 -12.28 -5.41 15.83
CA ALA A 164 -12.35 -6.09 14.54
C ALA A 164 -12.67 -5.18 13.33
N GLY A 165 -12.45 -3.87 13.46
CA GLY A 165 -12.49 -2.87 12.39
C GLY A 165 -11.11 -2.72 11.76
N GLN A 166 -10.56 -3.82 11.21
CA GLN A 166 -9.34 -3.76 10.42
C GLN A 166 -9.65 -2.93 9.17
N GLN A 167 -9.32 -1.63 9.22
CA GLN A 167 -9.61 -0.67 8.16
C GLN A 167 -9.06 -1.25 6.85
N ASN A 168 -9.93 -1.47 5.87
CA ASN A 168 -9.55 -2.04 4.60
C ASN A 168 -8.53 -1.10 3.95
N THR A 169 -7.27 -1.52 4.02
CA THR A 169 -6.15 -0.69 3.61
C THR A 169 -5.65 -1.05 2.21
N SER A 170 -6.27 -2.06 1.58
CA SER A 170 -6.10 -2.32 0.18
C SER A 170 -7.01 -1.36 -0.58
N ILE A 171 -6.41 -0.51 -1.43
CA ILE A 171 -7.14 0.06 -2.54
C ILE A 171 -7.37 -1.12 -3.46
N LEU A 172 -6.47 -1.48 -4.37
CA LEU A 172 -6.72 -2.53 -5.37
C LEU A 172 -6.44 -3.94 -4.80
N PRO A 173 -7.44 -4.81 -4.55
CA PRO A 173 -7.19 -6.14 -4.00
C PRO A 173 -6.56 -7.08 -5.03
N VAL A 174 -6.95 -6.95 -6.29
CA VAL A 174 -6.36 -7.66 -7.43
C VAL A 174 -6.58 -6.86 -8.71
N GLY A 175 -5.51 -6.60 -9.46
CA GLY A 175 -5.58 -6.00 -10.78
C GLY A 175 -4.41 -6.42 -11.65
N ASP A 176 -4.52 -6.14 -12.95
CA ASP A 176 -3.39 -6.30 -13.86
C ASP A 176 -2.49 -5.05 -13.85
N ARG A 177 -1.47 -5.05 -14.71
CA ARG A 177 -0.53 -3.93 -14.78
C ARG A 177 -1.20 -2.61 -15.16
N ARG A 178 -2.16 -2.63 -16.08
CA ARG A 178 -2.85 -1.42 -16.56
C ARG A 178 -3.75 -0.86 -15.46
N ASP A 179 -4.40 -1.76 -14.71
CA ASP A 179 -5.21 -1.38 -13.55
C ASP A 179 -4.35 -0.67 -12.49
N VAL A 180 -3.13 -1.18 -12.24
CA VAL A 180 -2.19 -0.55 -11.31
C VAL A 180 -1.79 0.84 -11.78
N ASP A 181 -1.42 1.00 -13.05
CA ASP A 181 -0.99 2.29 -13.59
C ASP A 181 -2.13 3.33 -13.51
N ARG A 182 -3.38 2.93 -13.79
CA ARG A 182 -4.57 3.78 -13.63
C ARG A 182 -4.81 4.18 -12.17
N VAL A 183 -4.78 3.22 -11.25
CA VAL A 183 -5.02 3.50 -9.82
C VAL A 183 -3.92 4.38 -9.24
N LEU A 184 -2.65 4.16 -9.61
CA LEU A 184 -1.55 5.01 -9.19
C LEU A 184 -1.70 6.44 -9.71
N GLY A 185 -2.12 6.62 -10.97
CA GLY A 185 -2.40 7.95 -11.52
C GLY A 185 -3.51 8.72 -10.79
N LEU A 186 -4.50 8.01 -10.23
CA LEU A 186 -5.57 8.62 -9.43
C LEU A 186 -5.12 8.93 -7.99
N VAL A 187 -4.30 8.04 -7.40
CA VAL A 187 -3.92 8.09 -5.99
C VAL A 187 -2.74 9.03 -5.74
N LEU A 188 -1.83 9.13 -6.70
CA LEU A 188 -0.61 9.94 -6.65
C LEU A 188 -0.56 10.90 -7.87
N PRO A 189 -1.41 11.94 -7.90
CA PRO A 189 -1.43 12.90 -9.01
C PRO A 189 -0.10 13.67 -9.13
N ASP A 190 0.68 13.79 -8.07
CA ASP A 190 2.01 14.42 -8.11
C ASP A 190 3.07 13.53 -8.79
N LEU A 191 2.73 12.27 -9.06
CA LEU A 191 3.57 11.30 -9.75
C LEU A 191 3.27 11.28 -11.27
N VAL A 192 2.94 12.45 -11.82
CA VAL A 192 2.61 12.64 -13.23
C VAL A 192 3.88 13.04 -13.99
N GLY A 193 4.53 12.06 -14.60
CA GLY A 193 5.64 12.24 -15.52
C GLY A 193 6.06 10.91 -16.12
N ASP A 194 6.35 10.88 -17.42
CA ASP A 194 6.74 9.64 -18.13
C ASP A 194 7.95 8.96 -17.45
N GLN A 195 8.86 9.76 -16.91
CA GLN A 195 10.03 9.27 -16.17
C GLN A 195 9.66 8.62 -14.83
N ALA A 196 8.76 9.24 -14.06
CA ALA A 196 8.30 8.71 -12.78
C ALA A 196 7.52 7.41 -12.96
N LEU A 197 6.64 7.34 -13.97
CA LEU A 197 5.91 6.14 -14.34
C LEU A 197 6.84 5.03 -14.84
N ALA A 198 7.85 5.37 -15.65
CA ALA A 198 8.88 4.43 -16.08
C ALA A 198 9.68 3.88 -14.88
N LEU A 199 10.06 4.74 -13.93
CA LEU A 199 10.75 4.34 -12.71
C LEU A 199 9.88 3.41 -11.83
N VAL A 200 8.58 3.69 -11.73
CA VAL A 200 7.61 2.81 -11.07
C VAL A 200 7.49 1.46 -11.81
N ALA A 201 7.48 1.46 -13.14
CA ALA A 201 7.46 0.24 -13.94
C ALA A 201 8.69 -0.64 -13.71
N VAL A 202 9.88 -0.04 -13.76
CA VAL A 202 11.15 -0.70 -13.45
C VAL A 202 11.19 -1.14 -11.98
N GLY A 203 10.69 -0.33 -11.05
CA GLY A 203 10.61 -0.68 -9.63
C GLY A 203 9.75 -1.93 -9.37
N MET A 204 8.62 -2.05 -10.06
CA MET A 204 7.73 -3.20 -9.92
C MET A 204 8.38 -4.51 -10.41
N THR A 205 9.06 -4.51 -11.56
CA THR A 205 9.46 -5.77 -12.21
C THR A 205 10.97 -6.01 -12.31
N GLY A 206 11.77 -4.96 -12.22
CA GLY A 206 13.22 -4.94 -12.41
C GLY A 206 13.99 -5.87 -11.46
N ARG A 207 15.08 -6.46 -11.96
CA ARG A 207 15.84 -7.47 -11.21
C ARG A 207 17.09 -6.92 -10.50
N GLY A 208 17.48 -5.68 -10.79
CA GLY A 208 18.74 -5.09 -10.34
C GLY A 208 19.80 -5.09 -11.43
N GLY A 209 20.13 -3.91 -11.91
CA GLY A 209 21.14 -3.58 -12.92
C GLY A 209 21.56 -2.10 -12.80
N ALA A 210 22.64 -1.74 -13.49
CA ALA A 210 23.20 -0.38 -13.43
C ALA A 210 22.28 0.67 -14.07
N ASP A 211 21.50 0.26 -15.09
CA ASP A 211 20.66 1.17 -15.89
C ASP A 211 19.22 1.27 -15.38
N ASP A 212 18.92 0.67 -14.21
CA ASP A 212 17.57 0.59 -13.65
C ASP A 212 17.06 1.92 -13.05
N GLY A 213 17.95 2.89 -12.80
CA GLY A 213 17.66 4.09 -12.01
C GLY A 213 17.53 3.85 -10.50
N PHE A 214 17.75 2.62 -10.02
CA PHE A 214 17.70 2.26 -8.60
C PHE A 214 19.10 2.00 -8.05
N ILE A 215 19.39 2.59 -6.89
CA ILE A 215 20.58 2.27 -6.11
C ILE A 215 20.31 0.99 -5.32
N THR A 216 21.02 -0.08 -5.67
CA THR A 216 20.83 -1.43 -5.10
C THR A 216 21.73 -1.71 -3.91
N SER A 217 21.31 -2.64 -3.05
CA SER A 217 22.14 -3.14 -1.95
C SER A 217 23.50 -3.68 -2.42
N PRO A 218 24.59 -3.41 -1.69
CA PRO A 218 25.94 -3.89 -2.05
C PRO A 218 26.07 -5.41 -1.96
N ARG A 219 27.11 -6.00 -2.57
CA ARG A 219 27.33 -7.46 -2.59
C ARG A 219 27.38 -8.10 -1.20
N ARG A 220 27.85 -7.37 -0.18
CA ARG A 220 27.90 -7.84 1.23
C ARG A 220 26.52 -8.05 1.85
N ALA A 221 25.48 -7.39 1.32
CA ALA A 221 24.09 -7.64 1.71
C ALA A 221 23.60 -9.06 1.37
N ARG A 222 24.35 -9.83 0.57
CA ARG A 222 24.05 -11.25 0.28
C ARG A 222 23.94 -12.11 1.53
N ILE A 223 24.68 -11.79 2.59
CA ILE A 223 24.63 -12.54 3.85
C ILE A 223 23.25 -12.41 4.50
N LEU A 224 22.64 -11.22 4.44
CA LEU A 224 21.32 -10.95 5.00
C LEU A 224 20.17 -11.27 4.03
N LYS A 225 20.40 -11.04 2.73
CA LYS A 225 19.40 -11.11 1.66
C LYS A 225 19.94 -11.88 0.45
N PRO A 226 20.19 -13.20 0.60
CA PRO A 226 20.92 -13.98 -0.42
C PRO A 226 20.25 -13.98 -1.78
N PHE A 227 18.91 -14.05 -1.82
CA PHE A 227 18.14 -14.09 -3.06
C PHE A 227 17.70 -12.70 -3.54
N SER A 228 17.59 -11.71 -2.66
CA SER A 228 16.93 -10.43 -2.95
C SER A 228 17.84 -9.20 -2.93
N TRP A 229 19.14 -9.35 -2.64
CA TRP A 229 20.08 -8.22 -2.58
C TRP A 229 20.12 -7.40 -3.87
N ARG A 230 20.18 -8.03 -5.07
CA ARG A 230 20.23 -7.30 -6.36
C ARG A 230 18.99 -6.45 -6.60
N ARG A 231 17.82 -6.96 -6.21
CA ARG A 231 16.55 -6.27 -6.40
C ARG A 231 16.28 -5.26 -5.29
N THR A 232 16.81 -5.47 -4.10
CA THR A 232 16.60 -4.58 -2.95
C THR A 232 17.32 -3.27 -3.23
N GLY A 233 16.59 -2.16 -3.18
CA GLY A 233 17.16 -0.86 -3.47
C GLY A 233 16.13 0.26 -3.40
N PHE A 234 16.58 1.48 -3.64
CA PHE A 234 15.75 2.66 -3.66
C PHE A 234 16.01 3.52 -4.89
N ALA A 235 15.07 4.39 -5.21
CA ALA A 235 15.24 5.48 -6.14
C ALA A 235 14.58 6.73 -5.53
N VAL A 236 15.17 7.89 -5.80
CA VAL A 236 14.61 9.19 -5.40
C VAL A 236 14.27 9.92 -6.69
N ASP A 237 12.99 10.14 -6.90
CA ASP A 237 12.48 10.97 -8.00
C ASP A 237 12.19 12.39 -7.49
N ALA A 238 11.80 13.31 -8.37
CA ALA A 238 11.45 14.68 -8.02
C ALA A 238 10.25 14.78 -7.07
N SER A 239 9.24 13.91 -7.20
CA SER A 239 8.02 13.96 -6.37
C SER A 239 7.91 12.86 -5.32
N ALA A 240 8.65 11.75 -5.47
CA ALA A 240 8.54 10.62 -4.55
C ALA A 240 9.84 9.85 -4.29
N PHE A 241 9.87 9.20 -3.15
CA PHE A 241 10.83 8.18 -2.76
C PHE A 241 10.28 6.78 -3.04
N LEU A 242 11.01 5.98 -3.81
CA LEU A 242 10.64 4.62 -4.19
C LEU A 242 11.55 3.61 -3.51
N VAL A 243 10.95 2.58 -2.91
CA VAL A 243 11.65 1.46 -2.28
C VAL A 243 11.20 0.17 -2.91
N ARG A 244 12.12 -0.59 -3.50
CA ARG A 244 11.83 -1.93 -4.03
C ARG A 244 12.51 -3.01 -3.19
N ARG A 245 11.78 -4.10 -2.94
CA ARG A 245 12.28 -5.24 -2.14
C ARG A 245 11.59 -6.56 -2.51
N GLY A 246 12.23 -7.65 -2.08
CA GLY A 246 11.70 -9.00 -2.17
C GLY A 246 11.74 -9.60 -3.58
N VAL A 247 11.95 -10.91 -3.63
CA VAL A 247 11.98 -11.68 -4.89
C VAL A 247 10.82 -12.65 -4.99
N MET A 248 10.48 -13.36 -3.89
CA MET A 248 9.27 -14.19 -3.82
C MET A 248 8.02 -13.33 -3.86
N TRP A 249 7.94 -12.33 -2.98
CA TRP A 249 6.94 -11.27 -3.04
C TRP A 249 7.62 -10.00 -3.53
N ARG A 250 7.29 -9.59 -4.76
CA ARG A 250 7.76 -8.31 -5.28
C ARG A 250 6.98 -7.22 -4.58
N ARG A 251 7.68 -6.30 -3.93
CA ARG A 251 7.08 -5.13 -3.28
C ARG A 251 7.76 -3.87 -3.79
N LEU A 252 6.96 -2.88 -4.16
CA LEU A 252 7.38 -1.52 -4.46
C LEU A 252 6.58 -0.59 -3.53
N VAL A 253 7.28 0.20 -2.73
CA VAL A 253 6.68 1.23 -1.88
C VAL A 253 7.02 2.58 -2.47
N ILE A 254 6.02 3.45 -2.54
CA ILE A 254 6.11 4.81 -3.06
C ILE A 254 5.67 5.73 -1.94
N VAL A 255 6.55 6.65 -1.56
CA VAL A 255 6.32 7.65 -0.50
C VAL A 255 6.50 9.03 -1.11
N PRO A 256 5.44 9.83 -1.29
CA PRO A 256 5.58 11.20 -1.75
C PRO A 256 6.45 12.03 -0.80
N HIS A 257 7.29 12.90 -1.33
CA HIS A 257 8.16 13.76 -0.50
C HIS A 257 7.33 14.67 0.41
N ALA A 258 6.21 15.19 -0.09
CA ALA A 258 5.22 15.99 0.65
C ALA A 258 4.64 15.27 1.89
N ARG A 259 4.76 13.95 1.96
CA ARG A 259 4.17 13.11 3.02
C ARG A 259 5.22 12.43 3.90
N THR A 260 6.49 12.73 3.67
CA THR A 260 7.61 12.23 4.48
C THR A 260 7.79 13.14 5.70
N GLN A 261 7.57 12.59 6.91
CA GLN A 261 7.70 13.35 8.17
C GLN A 261 9.13 13.40 8.68
N GLY A 262 9.96 12.45 8.27
CA GLY A 262 11.35 12.34 8.68
C GLY A 262 12.02 11.12 8.08
N VAL A 263 13.28 10.91 8.43
CA VAL A 263 14.06 9.75 7.98
C VAL A 263 14.76 9.14 9.17
N ASP A 264 14.51 7.85 9.40
CA ASP A 264 15.18 7.09 10.44
C ASP A 264 16.31 6.26 9.83
N LEU A 265 17.51 6.46 10.35
CA LEU A 265 18.67 5.60 10.10
C LEU A 265 18.91 4.69 11.28
N THR A 266 18.87 3.39 11.05
CA THR A 266 19.13 2.38 12.08
C THR A 266 20.25 1.45 11.64
N GLN A 267 21.19 1.19 12.55
CA GLN A 267 22.31 0.27 12.31
C GLN A 267 22.39 -0.73 13.46
N GLY A 268 21.90 -1.95 13.21
CA GLY A 268 22.01 -3.06 14.18
C GLY A 268 23.45 -3.61 14.27
N PRO A 269 23.72 -4.53 15.21
CA PRO A 269 25.06 -5.11 15.39
C PRO A 269 25.59 -5.83 14.15
N ILE A 270 24.73 -6.60 13.46
CA ILE A 270 25.10 -7.32 12.24
C ILE A 270 25.29 -6.35 11.07
N ASP A 271 24.38 -5.38 10.93
CA ASP A 271 24.49 -4.30 9.95
C ASP A 271 25.82 -3.54 10.14
N ARG A 272 26.22 -3.24 11.39
CA ARG A 272 27.51 -2.61 11.70
C ARG A 272 28.71 -3.44 11.24
N ARG A 273 28.71 -4.75 11.49
CA ARG A 273 29.80 -5.65 11.04
C ARG A 273 29.90 -5.74 9.52
N LEU A 274 28.79 -5.58 8.81
CA LEU A 274 28.73 -5.61 7.35
C LEU A 274 28.80 -4.21 6.73
N ASP A 275 29.02 -3.15 7.51
CA ASP A 275 28.95 -1.75 7.08
C ASP A 275 27.65 -1.42 6.32
N LEU A 276 26.54 -1.96 6.79
CA LEU A 276 25.20 -1.73 6.26
C LEU A 276 24.38 -0.84 7.20
N VAL A 277 23.32 -0.25 6.66
CA VAL A 277 22.29 0.47 7.41
C VAL A 277 20.90 0.13 6.89
N SER A 278 19.92 0.37 7.75
CA SER A 278 18.50 0.35 7.41
C SER A 278 17.96 1.78 7.42
N VAL A 279 17.35 2.19 6.32
CA VAL A 279 16.73 3.51 6.15
C VAL A 279 15.22 3.33 6.18
N ARG A 280 14.49 4.22 6.86
CA ARG A 280 13.03 4.25 6.84
C ARG A 280 12.58 5.70 6.63
N ALA A 281 11.72 5.92 5.64
CA ALA A 281 11.00 7.19 5.54
C ALA A 281 9.86 7.16 6.58
N ALA A 282 9.95 7.99 7.61
CA ALA A 282 8.93 8.08 8.64
C ALA A 282 7.65 8.67 8.04
N THR A 283 6.57 7.93 8.15
CA THR A 283 5.22 8.32 7.74
C THR A 283 4.25 8.04 8.87
N VAL A 284 3.00 8.48 8.71
CA VAL A 284 1.92 8.13 9.64
C VAL A 284 1.83 6.61 9.82
N ALA A 285 1.44 6.18 11.02
CA ALA A 285 1.26 4.78 11.35
C ALA A 285 0.29 4.10 10.36
N GLY A 286 0.72 2.98 9.80
CA GLY A 286 -0.09 2.23 8.85
C GLY A 286 0.58 0.93 8.43
N PRO A 287 -0.10 0.15 7.56
CA PRO A 287 0.36 -1.19 7.19
C PRO A 287 1.44 -1.19 6.11
N VAL A 288 1.70 -0.08 5.42
CA VAL A 288 2.79 0.03 4.45
C VAL A 288 4.11 0.26 5.18
N ASP A 289 5.00 -0.74 5.13
CA ASP A 289 6.35 -0.62 5.68
C ASP A 289 7.27 0.10 4.69
N THR A 290 7.75 1.28 5.06
CA THR A 290 8.68 2.11 4.26
C THR A 290 10.14 1.76 4.53
N ARG A 291 10.43 0.78 5.40
CA ARG A 291 11.81 0.38 5.72
C ARG A 291 12.51 -0.28 4.54
N LEU A 292 13.73 0.16 4.30
CA LEU A 292 14.72 -0.43 3.41
C LEU A 292 15.97 -0.81 4.18
N GLY A 293 16.13 -2.11 4.46
CA GLY A 293 17.32 -2.65 5.09
C GLY A 293 18.39 -3.11 4.10
N ALA A 294 19.62 -3.22 4.60
CA ALA A 294 20.81 -3.69 3.89
C ALA A 294 21.30 -2.75 2.77
N ILE A 295 21.33 -1.45 3.05
CA ILE A 295 21.97 -0.44 2.19
C ILE A 295 23.40 -0.21 2.68
N ASP A 296 24.31 0.14 1.78
CA ASP A 296 25.64 0.65 2.12
C ASP A 296 25.56 1.85 3.08
N ARG A 297 26.41 1.89 4.13
CA ARG A 297 26.35 2.92 5.17
C ARG A 297 26.52 4.34 4.62
N ALA A 298 27.53 4.56 3.77
CA ALA A 298 27.78 5.88 3.18
C ALA A 298 26.60 6.33 2.31
N THR A 299 26.09 5.40 1.49
CA THR A 299 24.91 5.62 0.66
C THR A 299 23.66 5.93 1.49
N GLY A 300 23.46 5.25 2.62
CA GLY A 300 22.31 5.48 3.49
C GLY A 300 22.35 6.83 4.20
N ILE A 301 23.55 7.29 4.61
CA ILE A 301 23.73 8.64 5.17
C ILE A 301 23.40 9.69 4.11
N GLU A 302 23.96 9.56 2.91
CA GLU A 302 23.67 10.47 1.80
C GLU A 302 22.18 10.50 1.44
N LEU A 303 21.54 9.32 1.38
CA LEU A 303 20.11 9.21 1.13
C LEU A 303 19.29 9.95 2.19
N SER A 304 19.66 9.85 3.47
CA SER A 304 18.94 10.55 4.53
C SER A 304 18.97 12.06 4.36
N THR A 305 20.13 12.62 3.99
CA THR A 305 20.26 14.05 3.70
C THR A 305 19.43 14.45 2.49
N ARG A 306 19.47 13.66 1.40
CA ARG A 306 18.68 13.92 0.19
C ARG A 306 17.18 13.88 0.45
N LEU A 307 16.70 12.92 1.24
CA LEU A 307 15.27 12.80 1.58
C LEU A 307 14.80 13.95 2.46
N VAL A 308 15.59 14.39 3.44
CA VAL A 308 15.27 15.56 4.25
C VAL A 308 15.20 16.82 3.37
N GLN A 309 16.15 17.01 2.45
CA GLN A 309 16.13 18.13 1.51
C GLN A 309 14.91 18.09 0.58
N ALA A 310 14.58 16.92 0.03
CA ALA A 310 13.41 16.73 -0.83
C ALA A 310 12.09 16.97 -0.09
N ALA A 311 11.98 16.48 1.16
CA ALA A 311 10.81 16.72 2.00
C ALA A 311 10.63 18.22 2.31
N VAL A 312 11.70 18.95 2.64
CA VAL A 312 11.65 20.39 2.89
C VAL A 312 11.31 21.17 1.61
N ALA A 313 11.88 20.80 0.47
CA ALA A 313 11.57 21.43 -0.81
C ALA A 313 10.09 21.22 -1.17
N SER A 314 9.60 19.99 -1.02
CA SER A 314 8.20 19.65 -1.29
C SER A 314 7.23 20.32 -0.34
N ALA A 315 7.58 20.45 0.95
CA ALA A 315 6.75 21.15 1.93
C ALA A 315 6.63 22.66 1.66
N ARG A 316 7.60 23.27 0.98
CA ARG A 316 7.54 24.69 0.56
C ARG A 316 6.67 24.90 -0.67
N SER A 317 6.52 23.89 -1.52
CA SER A 317 5.64 23.93 -2.70
C SER A 317 4.23 23.42 -2.42
N ASP A 318 4.01 22.73 -1.31
CA ASP A 318 2.71 22.17 -0.95
C ASP A 318 1.79 23.26 -0.36
N THR A 319 0.84 23.73 -1.16
CA THR A 319 -0.23 24.66 -0.75
C THR A 319 -1.49 23.93 -0.25
N SER A 320 -1.47 22.59 -0.12
CA SER A 320 -2.62 21.83 0.39
C SER A 320 -2.62 21.77 1.92
N ALA A 321 -3.28 22.75 2.55
CA ALA A 321 -3.66 22.74 3.97
C ALA A 321 -5.16 22.51 4.12
#